data_AF-A0A1M6LN19-F1
#
_entry.id   AF-A0A1M6LN19-F1
#
_cell.length_a   1.000
_cell.length_b   1.000
_cell.length_c   1.000
_cell.angle_alpha   90.00
_cell.angle_beta   90.00
_cell.angle_gamma   90.00
#
_symmetry.space_group_name_H-M   'P 1'
#
loop_
_entity.id
_entity.type
_entity.pdbx_description
1 polymer ?
#
loop_
_entity_poly.entity_id
_entity_poly.type
_entity_poly.pdbx_seq_one_letter_code
_entity_poly.pdbx_strand_id
1 'polypeptide(L)'
;MKISCQKNTRLMRGLRKGYTLIELVVVMMLGLLLATTSTMMLSQQVNFYTMLNSQKFVLEEAPVANSMMVRILSQADAFRIHGSQADALSDTNGLVANGSTMVIGFAQPDGSREFGLIEFTKADGASTGTLKFHKLSPDASTIISSWTITGGASNVTFGIQNGILIMTLTGPYGGQIQYAASSSL
;
A
#
# COMPACT_ATOMS: atom_id res chain seq x y z
N MET A 1 -11.82 69.15 -70.55
CA MET A 1 -12.45 68.52 -69.36
C MET A 1 -12.32 67.00 -69.49
N LYS A 2 -11.34 66.39 -68.81
CA LYS A 2 -11.29 64.93 -68.58
C LYS A 2 -10.62 64.71 -67.23
N ILE A 3 -11.30 63.92 -66.42
CA ILE A 3 -11.22 63.84 -64.97
C ILE A 3 -10.09 62.88 -64.54
N SER A 4 -9.37 63.30 -63.52
CA SER A 4 -8.37 62.54 -62.77
C SER A 4 -9.00 61.35 -62.05
N CYS A 5 -8.33 60.19 -62.03
CA CYS A 5 -8.58 59.15 -61.06
C CYS A 5 -7.28 58.38 -60.77
N GLN A 6 -6.57 58.81 -59.71
CA GLN A 6 -5.43 58.09 -59.13
C GLN A 6 -5.96 57.13 -58.06
N LYS A 7 -5.80 55.82 -58.30
CA LYS A 7 -6.05 54.75 -57.32
C LYS A 7 -5.08 54.87 -56.14
N ASN A 8 -5.62 55.13 -54.95
CA ASN A 8 -4.86 55.17 -53.70
C ASN A 8 -4.95 53.82 -52.99
N THR A 9 -4.00 52.92 -53.24
CA THR A 9 -3.83 51.65 -52.52
C THR A 9 -3.08 51.91 -51.21
N ARG A 10 -3.81 52.10 -50.10
CA ARG A 10 -3.22 52.12 -48.76
C ARG A 10 -2.88 50.69 -48.33
N LEU A 11 -1.61 50.30 -48.51
CA LEU A 11 -1.02 49.13 -47.88
C LEU A 11 -0.92 49.36 -46.36
N MET A 12 -1.72 48.63 -45.59
CA MET A 12 -1.49 48.48 -44.15
C MET A 12 -0.17 47.71 -43.93
N ARG A 13 0.90 48.44 -43.58
CA ARG A 13 2.13 47.85 -43.05
C ARG A 13 1.85 47.31 -41.65
N GLY A 14 1.77 45.99 -41.52
CA GLY A 14 1.82 45.31 -40.23
C GLY A 14 3.14 45.64 -39.53
N LEU A 15 3.05 46.30 -38.38
CA LEU A 15 4.18 46.54 -37.49
C LEU A 15 4.69 45.20 -36.95
N ARG A 16 5.74 44.65 -37.58
CA ARG A 16 6.60 43.67 -36.92
C ARG A 16 7.42 44.41 -35.87
N LYS A 17 6.92 44.46 -34.62
CA LYS A 17 7.70 44.90 -33.46
C LYS A 17 8.63 43.74 -33.06
N GLY A 18 9.93 43.95 -33.20
CA GLY A 18 10.93 43.07 -32.60
C GLY A 18 10.96 43.28 -31.09
N TYR A 19 10.98 42.20 -30.33
CA TYR A 19 11.11 42.25 -28.87
C TYR A 19 12.49 42.80 -28.50
N THR A 20 12.52 43.64 -27.47
CA THR A 20 13.79 44.15 -26.93
C THR A 20 14.45 43.08 -26.05
N LEU A 21 15.78 43.07 -26.03
CA LEU A 21 16.55 42.06 -25.28
C LEU A 21 16.20 42.07 -23.78
N ILE A 22 15.86 43.24 -23.24
CA ILE A 22 15.45 43.38 -21.84
C ILE A 22 14.07 42.80 -21.56
N GLU A 23 13.12 42.92 -22.49
CA GLU A 23 11.77 42.37 -22.36
C GLU A 23 11.81 40.83 -22.34
N LEU A 24 12.67 40.24 -23.18
CA LEU A 24 12.92 38.80 -23.22
C LEU A 24 13.57 38.28 -21.91
N VAL A 25 14.54 39.02 -21.36
CA VAL A 25 15.18 38.65 -20.09
C VAL A 25 14.20 38.74 -18.91
N VAL A 26 13.34 39.75 -18.87
CA VAL A 26 12.31 39.89 -17.81
C VAL A 26 11.31 38.73 -17.87
N VAL A 27 10.83 38.36 -19.06
CA VAL A 27 9.91 37.23 -19.23
C VAL A 27 10.57 35.91 -18.79
N MET A 28 11.86 35.71 -19.11
CA MET A 28 12.60 34.53 -18.67
C MET A 28 12.77 34.46 -17.15
N MET A 29 13.14 35.58 -16.50
CA MET A 29 13.28 35.62 -15.04
C MET A 29 11.96 35.35 -14.33
N LEU A 30 10.86 35.93 -14.83
CA LEU A 30 9.53 35.74 -14.26
C LEU A 30 9.04 34.28 -14.47
N GLY A 31 9.34 33.69 -15.63
CA GLY A 31 9.09 32.28 -15.89
C GLY A 31 9.87 31.33 -14.97
N LEU A 32 11.15 31.63 -14.72
CA LEU A 32 11.99 30.86 -13.79
C LEU A 32 11.48 30.95 -12.33
N LEU A 33 11.05 32.12 -11.89
CA LEU A 33 10.47 32.31 -10.57
C LEU A 33 9.16 31.51 -10.40
N LEU A 34 8.28 31.54 -11.40
CA LEU A 34 7.03 30.76 -11.37
C LEU A 34 7.29 29.25 -11.43
N ALA A 35 8.28 28.82 -12.21
CA ALA A 35 8.66 27.41 -12.28
C ALA A 35 9.20 26.91 -10.94
N THR A 36 10.11 27.65 -10.32
CA THR A 36 10.72 27.28 -9.03
C THR A 36 9.69 27.23 -7.90
N THR A 37 8.78 28.20 -7.82
CA THR A 37 7.71 28.19 -6.81
C THR A 37 6.74 27.03 -7.03
N SER A 38 6.38 26.74 -8.28
CA SER A 38 5.51 25.61 -8.62
C SER A 38 6.14 24.27 -8.26
N THR A 39 7.43 24.07 -8.55
CA THR A 39 8.16 22.84 -8.17
C THR A 39 8.27 22.70 -6.66
N MET A 40 8.50 23.79 -5.93
CA MET A 40 8.58 23.77 -4.48
C MET A 40 7.22 23.42 -3.85
N MET A 41 6.13 24.00 -4.33
CA MET A 41 4.77 23.65 -3.89
C MET A 41 4.42 22.20 -4.22
N LEU A 42 4.79 21.71 -5.40
CA LEU A 42 4.57 20.31 -5.78
C LEU A 42 5.30 19.36 -4.83
N SER A 43 6.55 19.68 -4.46
CA SER A 43 7.32 18.88 -3.51
C SER A 43 6.65 18.86 -2.12
N GLN A 44 6.12 19.99 -1.66
CA GLN A 44 5.37 20.07 -0.40
C GLN A 44 4.07 19.25 -0.47
N GLN A 45 3.34 19.30 -1.59
CA GLN A 45 2.12 18.52 -1.78
C GLN A 45 2.40 17.02 -1.75
N VAL A 46 3.44 16.54 -2.43
CA VAL A 46 3.83 15.12 -2.42
C VAL A 46 4.14 14.64 -1.00
N ASN A 47 4.86 15.43 -0.21
CA ASN A 47 5.15 15.09 1.19
C ASN A 47 3.89 15.07 2.07
N PHE A 48 2.93 15.94 1.80
CA PHE A 48 1.65 15.93 2.51
C PHE A 48 0.82 14.69 2.15
N TYR A 49 0.81 14.28 0.87
CA TYR A 49 0.14 13.07 0.43
C TYR A 49 0.72 11.80 1.08
N THR A 50 2.04 11.68 1.17
CA THR A 50 2.68 10.53 1.84
C THR A 50 2.37 10.52 3.34
N MET A 51 2.36 11.69 3.98
CA MET A 51 1.98 11.84 5.39
C MET A 51 0.52 11.44 5.63
N LEU A 52 -0.43 11.90 4.81
CA LEU A 52 -1.84 11.53 4.93
C LEU A 52 -2.07 10.04 4.74
N ASN A 53 -1.40 9.41 3.77
CA ASN A 53 -1.55 7.97 3.56
C ASN A 53 -0.98 7.15 4.74
N SER A 54 0.10 7.61 5.38
CA SER A 54 0.62 6.97 6.60
C SER A 54 -0.39 7.06 7.75
N GLN A 55 -1.07 8.20 7.88
CA GLN A 55 -2.10 8.39 8.89
C GLN A 55 -3.33 7.53 8.62
N LYS A 56 -3.76 7.39 7.36
CA LYS A 56 -4.89 6.52 7.00
C LYS A 56 -4.65 5.07 7.39
N PHE A 57 -3.45 4.54 7.14
CA PHE A 57 -3.08 3.18 7.55
C PHE A 57 -3.12 3.01 9.07
N VAL A 58 -2.53 3.95 9.81
CA VAL A 58 -2.46 3.89 11.28
C VAL A 58 -3.84 4.10 11.93
N LEU A 59 -4.69 4.96 11.37
CA LEU A 59 -5.98 5.33 11.95
C LEU A 59 -7.13 4.39 11.57
N GLU A 60 -7.16 3.87 10.34
CA GLU A 60 -8.31 3.09 9.85
C GLU A 60 -7.97 1.61 9.66
N GLU A 61 -6.89 1.30 8.94
CA GLU A 61 -6.61 -0.09 8.58
C GLU A 61 -6.02 -0.92 9.72
N ALA A 62 -5.10 -0.32 10.48
CA ALA A 62 -4.45 -1.01 11.58
C ALA A 62 -5.41 -1.41 12.70
N PRO A 63 -6.34 -0.55 13.17
CA PRO A 63 -7.30 -0.95 14.20
C PRO A 63 -8.26 -2.04 13.73
N VAL A 64 -8.69 -2.01 12.47
CA VAL A 64 -9.58 -3.05 11.90
C VAL A 64 -8.83 -4.37 11.81
N ALA A 65 -7.62 -4.38 11.23
CA ALA A 65 -6.78 -5.57 11.16
C ALA A 65 -6.48 -6.14 12.54
N ASN A 66 -6.21 -5.28 13.53
CA ASN A 66 -6.02 -5.67 14.92
C ASN A 66 -7.25 -6.37 15.50
N SER A 67 -8.43 -5.77 15.37
CA SER A 67 -9.66 -6.33 15.93
C SER A 67 -10.02 -7.70 15.34
N MET A 68 -9.75 -7.92 14.05
CA MET A 68 -9.95 -9.22 13.40
C MET A 68 -8.89 -10.24 13.82
N MET A 69 -7.62 -9.83 13.87
CA MET A 69 -6.52 -10.71 14.24
C MET A 69 -6.66 -11.20 15.69
N VAL A 70 -6.96 -10.29 16.63
CA VAL A 70 -7.17 -10.66 18.04
C VAL A 70 -8.32 -11.66 18.18
N ARG A 71 -9.43 -11.48 17.45
CA ARG A 71 -10.54 -12.44 17.46
C ARG A 71 -10.11 -13.81 16.95
N ILE A 72 -9.43 -13.86 15.81
CA ILE A 72 -8.95 -15.12 15.21
C ILE A 72 -7.97 -15.81 16.16
N LEU A 73 -7.01 -15.09 16.73
CA LEU A 73 -6.00 -15.65 17.63
C LEU A 73 -6.58 -16.04 18.99
N SER A 74 -7.61 -15.35 19.48
CA SER A 74 -8.27 -15.71 20.75
C SER A 74 -9.06 -17.02 20.69
N GLN A 75 -9.45 -17.46 19.49
CA GLN A 75 -10.14 -18.74 19.29
C GLN A 75 -9.16 -19.85 18.91
N ALA A 76 -7.91 -19.52 18.62
CA ALA A 76 -6.92 -20.46 18.13
C ALA A 76 -6.33 -21.29 19.27
N ASP A 77 -6.39 -22.61 19.15
CA ASP A 77 -5.75 -23.53 20.09
C ASP A 77 -4.30 -23.82 19.71
N ALA A 78 -4.01 -23.83 18.41
CA ALA A 78 -2.68 -24.12 17.88
C ALA A 78 -2.34 -23.23 16.70
N PHE A 79 -1.06 -22.92 16.54
CA PHE A 79 -0.53 -22.19 15.39
C PHE A 79 0.77 -22.81 14.89
N ARG A 80 0.99 -22.75 13.58
CA ARG A 80 2.23 -23.16 12.92
C ARG A 80 2.57 -22.17 11.81
N ILE A 81 3.83 -21.76 11.74
CA ILE A 81 4.29 -20.73 10.81
C ILE A 81 5.04 -21.39 9.65
N HIS A 82 4.83 -20.90 8.44
CA HIS A 82 5.48 -21.41 7.23
C HIS A 82 6.00 -20.25 6.35
N GLY A 83 6.88 -20.58 5.41
CA GLY A 83 7.47 -19.61 4.48
C GLY A 83 6.62 -19.33 3.26
N SER A 84 5.71 -20.25 2.91
CA SER A 84 4.84 -20.14 1.74
C SER A 84 3.48 -20.82 1.99
N GLN A 85 2.53 -20.54 1.11
CA GLN A 85 1.22 -21.20 1.11
C GLN A 85 1.34 -22.71 0.82
N ALA A 86 2.23 -23.10 -0.10
CA ALA A 86 2.43 -24.50 -0.47
C ALA A 86 3.03 -25.33 0.68
N ASP A 87 4.00 -24.76 1.40
CA ASP A 87 4.57 -25.39 2.60
C ASP A 87 3.52 -25.55 3.70
N ALA A 88 2.64 -24.56 3.86
CA ALA A 88 1.56 -24.59 4.84
C ALA A 88 0.53 -25.69 4.54
N LEU A 89 0.10 -25.84 3.28
CA LEU A 89 -0.87 -26.86 2.86
C LEU A 89 -0.30 -28.29 2.85
N SER A 90 1.02 -28.43 2.72
CA SER A 90 1.71 -29.72 2.78
C SER A 90 2.23 -30.05 4.19
N ASP A 91 2.05 -29.15 5.16
CA ASP A 91 2.59 -29.22 6.51
C ASP A 91 4.13 -29.44 6.56
N THR A 92 4.85 -28.90 5.58
CA THR A 92 6.30 -29.00 5.48
C THR A 92 6.98 -27.68 5.84
N ASN A 93 8.30 -27.71 6.10
CA ASN A 93 9.14 -26.52 6.29
C ASN A 93 8.59 -25.50 7.32
N GLY A 94 8.24 -26.00 8.51
CA GLY A 94 7.82 -25.14 9.62
C GLY A 94 8.92 -24.17 10.03
N LEU A 95 8.55 -22.89 10.18
CA LEU A 95 9.42 -21.81 10.61
C LEU A 95 9.06 -21.37 12.02
N VAL A 96 10.04 -20.79 12.72
CA VAL A 96 9.83 -20.16 14.04
C VAL A 96 9.78 -18.64 13.93
N ALA A 97 10.36 -18.06 12.88
CA ALA A 97 10.39 -16.62 12.66
C ALA A 97 10.41 -16.29 11.17
N ASN A 98 10.01 -15.06 10.83
CA ASN A 98 10.00 -14.51 9.47
C ASN A 98 9.17 -15.32 8.47
N GLY A 99 8.12 -16.00 8.94
CA GLY A 99 7.16 -16.63 8.05
C GLY A 99 6.24 -15.61 7.40
N SER A 100 5.81 -15.89 6.17
CA SER A 100 4.80 -15.10 5.44
C SER A 100 3.40 -15.70 5.57
N THR A 101 3.32 -16.95 6.04
CA THR A 101 2.08 -17.71 6.20
C THR A 101 2.01 -18.36 7.58
N MET A 102 0.78 -18.53 8.07
CA MET A 102 0.51 -19.16 9.37
C MET A 102 -0.76 -19.99 9.32
N VAL A 103 -0.66 -21.26 9.68
CA VAL A 103 -1.79 -22.16 9.88
C VAL A 103 -2.26 -22.05 11.32
N ILE A 104 -3.58 -22.05 11.51
CA ILE A 104 -4.26 -21.90 12.78
C ILE A 104 -5.24 -23.07 12.93
N GLY A 105 -5.25 -23.73 14.08
CA GLY A 105 -6.19 -24.78 14.43
C GLY A 105 -7.21 -24.31 15.47
N PHE A 106 -8.47 -24.67 15.27
CA PHE A 106 -9.60 -24.42 16.16
C PHE A 106 -10.18 -25.77 16.61
N ALA A 107 -10.16 -26.06 17.89
CA ALA A 107 -10.77 -27.25 18.49
C ALA A 107 -12.23 -26.98 18.83
N GLN A 108 -13.11 -27.76 18.24
CA GLN A 108 -14.55 -27.58 18.43
C GLN A 108 -15.05 -28.45 19.59
N PRO A 109 -16.17 -28.07 20.24
CA PRO A 109 -16.72 -28.81 21.38
C PRO A 109 -17.11 -30.26 21.06
N ASP A 110 -17.34 -30.58 19.78
CA ASP A 110 -17.64 -31.93 19.29
C ASP A 110 -16.38 -32.80 19.09
N GLY A 111 -15.19 -32.26 19.36
CA GLY A 111 -13.90 -32.93 19.17
C GLY A 111 -13.35 -32.83 17.76
N SER A 112 -14.07 -32.21 16.82
CA SER A 112 -13.55 -31.92 15.48
C SER A 112 -12.55 -30.75 15.52
N ARG A 113 -11.74 -30.64 14.46
CA ARG A 113 -10.80 -29.53 14.27
C ARG A 113 -11.11 -28.81 12.99
N GLU A 114 -11.24 -27.48 13.08
CA GLU A 114 -11.24 -26.61 11.92
C GLU A 114 -9.86 -25.96 11.76
N PHE A 115 -9.48 -25.68 10.52
CA PHE A 115 -8.20 -25.07 10.21
C PHE A 115 -8.39 -23.78 9.41
N GLY A 116 -7.60 -22.79 9.77
CA GLY A 116 -7.45 -21.53 9.06
C GLY A 116 -6.02 -21.35 8.58
N LEU A 117 -5.84 -20.61 7.50
CA LEU A 117 -4.54 -20.19 6.99
C LEU A 117 -4.55 -18.68 6.81
N ILE A 118 -3.59 -17.99 7.42
CA ILE A 118 -3.32 -16.59 7.17
C ILE A 118 -2.14 -16.50 6.22
N GLU A 119 -2.32 -15.79 5.12
CA GLU A 119 -1.29 -15.60 4.10
C GLU A 119 -1.12 -14.12 3.79
N PHE A 120 0.14 -13.68 3.74
CA PHE A 120 0.50 -12.42 3.11
C PHE A 120 1.08 -12.65 1.72
N THR A 121 0.38 -12.13 0.71
CA THR A 121 0.84 -12.18 -0.69
C THR A 121 1.13 -10.76 -1.17
N LYS A 122 2.30 -10.55 -1.77
CA LYS A 122 2.65 -9.32 -2.47
C LYS A 122 3.10 -9.63 -3.89
N ALA A 123 2.52 -8.94 -4.87
CA ALA A 123 2.98 -9.04 -6.25
C ALA A 123 4.38 -8.43 -6.41
N ASP A 124 5.17 -8.96 -7.35
CA ASP A 124 6.49 -8.43 -7.62
C ASP A 124 6.42 -6.97 -8.10
N GLY A 125 7.31 -6.12 -7.57
CA GLY A 125 7.29 -4.68 -7.80
C GLY A 125 6.14 -3.89 -7.11
N ALA A 126 5.20 -4.54 -6.42
CA ALA A 126 4.13 -3.84 -5.71
C ALA A 126 4.61 -3.22 -4.39
N SER A 127 4.14 -2.00 -4.12
CA SER A 127 4.42 -1.29 -2.85
C SER A 127 3.59 -1.81 -1.68
N THR A 128 2.42 -2.39 -1.94
CA THR A 128 1.53 -3.01 -0.97
C THR A 128 1.12 -4.41 -1.41
N GLY A 129 0.80 -5.25 -0.44
CA GLY A 129 0.29 -6.61 -0.61
C GLY A 129 -1.01 -6.81 0.16
N THR A 130 -1.56 -8.01 0.03
CA THR A 130 -2.81 -8.40 0.68
C THR A 130 -2.57 -9.45 1.74
N LEU A 131 -3.09 -9.20 2.94
CA LEU A 131 -3.22 -10.18 4.00
C LEU A 131 -4.60 -10.84 3.88
N LYS A 132 -4.62 -12.16 3.71
CA LYS A 132 -5.85 -12.94 3.55
C LYS A 132 -5.96 -14.00 4.65
N PHE A 133 -7.19 -14.31 5.01
CA PHE A 133 -7.53 -15.50 5.75
C PHE A 133 -8.20 -16.49 4.81
N HIS A 134 -7.81 -17.75 4.92
CA HIS A 134 -8.33 -18.88 4.17
C HIS A 134 -8.92 -19.89 5.15
N LYS A 135 -10.17 -20.31 4.93
CA LYS A 135 -10.70 -21.50 5.59
C LYS A 135 -10.16 -22.72 4.88
N LEU A 136 -9.55 -23.63 5.63
CA LEU A 136 -9.03 -24.88 5.10
C LEU A 136 -10.03 -26.03 5.30
N SER A 137 -9.82 -27.11 4.56
CA SER A 137 -10.47 -28.39 4.78
C SER A 137 -10.10 -29.00 6.14
N PRO A 138 -10.89 -29.96 6.67
CA PRO A 138 -10.62 -30.59 7.96
C PRO A 138 -9.28 -31.33 8.05
N ASP A 139 -8.65 -31.64 6.92
CA ASP A 139 -7.31 -32.23 6.81
C ASP A 139 -6.21 -31.18 6.53
N ALA A 140 -6.55 -29.88 6.56
CA ALA A 140 -5.66 -28.74 6.32
C ALA A 140 -4.96 -28.72 4.95
N SER A 141 -5.40 -29.54 3.99
CA SER A 141 -4.71 -29.73 2.69
C SER A 141 -5.21 -28.80 1.58
N THR A 142 -6.45 -28.32 1.67
CA THR A 142 -7.09 -27.54 0.61
C THR A 142 -7.79 -26.30 1.15
N ILE A 143 -7.82 -25.24 0.35
CA ILE A 143 -8.52 -23.99 0.65
C ILE A 143 -9.97 -24.12 0.20
N ILE A 144 -10.91 -23.94 1.12
CA ILE A 144 -12.35 -23.96 0.86
C ILE A 144 -12.86 -22.56 0.50
N SER A 145 -12.46 -21.55 1.27
CA SER A 145 -12.89 -20.16 1.08
C SER A 145 -11.84 -19.19 1.58
N SER A 146 -11.94 -17.93 1.16
CA SER A 146 -10.97 -16.89 1.54
C SER A 146 -11.60 -15.51 1.66
N TRP A 147 -11.11 -14.69 2.57
CA TRP A 147 -11.43 -13.26 2.64
C TRP A 147 -10.18 -12.42 2.92
N THR A 148 -10.22 -11.16 2.54
CA THR A 148 -9.13 -10.21 2.74
C THR A 148 -9.27 -9.54 4.11
N ILE A 149 -8.20 -9.55 4.90
CA ILE A 149 -8.10 -8.81 6.17
C ILE A 149 -7.67 -7.37 5.90
N THR A 150 -6.60 -7.19 5.12
CA THR A 150 -6.10 -5.87 4.70
C THR A 150 -5.40 -5.94 3.35
N GLY A 151 -5.46 -4.86 2.57
CA GLY A 151 -4.75 -4.70 1.28
C GLY A 151 -3.70 -3.59 1.28
N GLY A 152 -3.47 -2.91 2.41
CA GLY A 152 -2.59 -1.75 2.48
C GLY A 152 -1.22 -2.03 3.11
N ALA A 153 -0.95 -3.25 3.58
CA ALA A 153 0.34 -3.57 4.19
C ALA A 153 1.44 -3.75 3.13
N SER A 154 2.63 -3.18 3.35
CA SER A 154 3.81 -3.40 2.51
C SER A 154 4.52 -4.72 2.82
N ASN A 155 4.44 -5.17 4.07
CA ASN A 155 4.98 -6.44 4.52
C ASN A 155 4.23 -6.94 5.75
N VAL A 156 4.05 -8.26 5.87
CA VAL A 156 3.55 -8.90 7.08
C VAL A 156 4.41 -10.11 7.38
N THR A 157 4.93 -10.19 8.61
CA THR A 157 5.73 -11.33 9.05
C THR A 157 5.18 -11.93 10.33
N PHE A 158 5.26 -13.25 10.41
CA PHE A 158 4.90 -14.04 11.58
C PHE A 158 6.16 -14.60 12.22
N GLY A 159 6.19 -14.62 13.55
CA GLY A 159 7.25 -15.27 14.31
C GLY A 159 6.81 -15.62 15.71
N ILE A 160 7.62 -16.41 16.39
CA ILE A 160 7.43 -16.80 17.78
C ILE A 160 8.63 -16.28 18.55
N GLN A 161 8.37 -15.49 19.57
CA GLN A 161 9.40 -15.00 20.49
C GLN A 161 9.01 -15.39 21.91
N ASN A 162 9.84 -16.19 22.58
CA ASN A 162 9.59 -16.68 23.94
C ASN A 162 8.22 -17.37 24.11
N GLY A 163 7.78 -18.13 23.09
CA GLY A 163 6.48 -18.82 23.12
C GLY A 163 5.26 -17.93 22.83
N ILE A 164 5.47 -16.63 22.59
CA ILE A 164 4.42 -15.69 22.20
C ILE A 164 4.44 -15.55 20.69
N LEU A 165 3.27 -15.69 20.06
CA LEU A 165 3.11 -15.42 18.64
C LEU A 165 3.20 -13.90 18.42
N ILE A 166 4.04 -13.52 17.48
CA ILE A 166 4.25 -12.14 17.07
C ILE A 166 3.93 -12.01 15.60
N MET A 167 3.02 -11.09 15.28
CA MET A 167 2.76 -10.64 13.93
C MET A 167 3.23 -9.20 13.78
N THR A 168 4.09 -8.94 12.79
CA THR A 168 4.53 -7.59 12.47
C THR A 168 3.90 -7.15 11.16
N LEU A 169 3.03 -6.14 11.24
CA LEU A 169 2.37 -5.52 10.10
C LEU A 169 3.12 -4.23 9.75
N THR A 170 3.67 -4.15 8.54
CA THR A 170 4.38 -2.97 8.03
C THR A 170 3.51 -2.27 6.99
N GLY A 171 3.30 -0.97 7.15
CA GLY A 171 2.57 -0.12 6.21
C GLY A 171 3.44 0.35 5.03
N PRO A 172 2.84 1.02 4.03
CA PRO A 172 3.51 1.43 2.79
C PRO A 172 4.62 2.47 2.98
N TYR A 173 4.60 3.19 4.10
CA TYR A 173 5.55 4.25 4.43
C TYR A 173 6.45 3.89 5.62
N GLY A 174 6.62 2.59 5.91
CA GLY A 174 7.53 2.09 6.93
C GLY A 174 7.01 2.11 8.38
N GLY A 175 5.79 2.63 8.61
CA GLY A 175 5.12 2.49 9.90
C GLY A 175 4.89 1.00 10.23
N GLN A 176 5.31 0.56 11.42
CA GLN A 176 5.18 -0.83 11.85
C GLN A 176 4.26 -0.92 13.06
N ILE A 177 3.47 -1.98 13.08
CA ILE A 177 2.65 -2.34 14.24
C ILE A 177 2.87 -3.82 14.50
N GLN A 178 3.28 -4.09 15.75
CA GLN A 178 3.56 -5.43 16.21
C GLN A 178 2.42 -5.87 17.12
N TYR A 179 1.89 -7.05 16.82
CA TYR A 179 0.83 -7.69 17.58
C TYR A 179 1.42 -8.92 18.26
N ALA A 180 1.12 -9.07 19.53
CA ALA A 180 1.54 -10.21 20.32
C ALA A 180 0.29 -10.97 20.80
N ALA A 181 0.29 -12.28 20.64
CA ALA A 181 -0.74 -13.17 21.17
C ALA A 181 -0.07 -14.33 21.90
N SER A 182 -0.47 -14.54 23.14
CA SER A 182 -0.21 -15.78 23.86
C SER A 182 -1.37 -16.74 23.60
N SER A 183 -1.07 -18.00 23.26
CA SER A 183 -2.08 -19.06 23.32
C SER A 183 -2.59 -19.14 24.76
N SER A 184 -3.89 -18.98 24.97
CA SER A 184 -4.52 -19.28 26.24
C SER A 184 -4.73 -20.79 26.31
N LEU A 185 -3.71 -21.50 26.78
CA LEU A 185 -3.89 -22.84 27.33
C LEU A 185 -4.75 -22.76 28.60
#